data_AF-A0A3A6NEC3-F1
#
_entry.id   AF-A0A3A6NEC3-F1
#
_cell.length_a   1.000
_cell.length_b   1.000
_cell.length_c   1.000
_cell.angle_alpha   90.00
_cell.angle_beta   90.00
_cell.angle_gamma   90.00
#
_symmetry.space_group_name_H-M   'P 1'
#
loop_
_entity.id
_entity.type
_entity.pdbx_description
1 polymer ?
#
loop_
_entity_poly.entity_id
_entity_poly.type
_entity_poly.pdbx_seq_one_letter_code
_entity_poly.pdbx_strand_id
1 'polypeptide(L)'
;MIADDKAIFTIGVASKMLKVHPRTLRIYETEGLIKPIRQGKWRYFTMDDIKWIECLRGMIHESGISIAAIKKLLQYTPCWNIADCPFEKRKQCTAFMASGLVPRKIELHRPEQVKKADSDFAA
;
A
#
# COMPACT_ATOMS: atom_id res chain seq x y z
N MET A 1 -0.75 22.61 -0.03
CA MET A 1 -0.82 21.13 -0.02
C MET A 1 -1.40 20.69 -1.34
N ILE A 2 -0.78 19.72 -2.01
CA ILE A 2 -1.22 19.22 -3.32
C ILE A 2 -2.31 18.17 -3.06
N ALA A 3 -3.45 18.23 -3.78
CA ALA A 3 -4.50 17.23 -3.68
C ALA A 3 -4.00 15.87 -4.23
N ASP A 4 -4.30 14.78 -3.51
CA ASP A 4 -3.72 13.47 -3.76
C ASP A 4 -4.13 12.84 -5.11
N ASP A 5 -5.27 13.27 -5.64
CA ASP A 5 -5.91 12.81 -6.88
C ASP A 5 -5.41 13.54 -8.15
N LYS A 6 -4.65 14.63 -7.99
CA LYS A 6 -4.15 15.41 -9.13
C LYS A 6 -2.87 14.80 -9.69
N ALA A 7 -2.89 14.46 -10.98
CA ALA A 7 -1.76 13.84 -11.67
C ALA A 7 -0.66 14.86 -11.98
N ILE A 8 0.46 14.76 -11.25
CA ILE A 8 1.48 15.81 -11.25
C ILE A 8 2.89 15.26 -11.50
N PHE A 9 3.15 14.00 -11.15
CA PHE A 9 4.51 13.46 -11.17
C PHE A 9 4.82 12.76 -12.49
N THR A 10 5.93 13.12 -13.13
CA THR A 10 6.44 12.34 -14.26
C THR A 10 7.08 11.04 -13.77
N ILE A 11 7.27 10.06 -14.67
CA ILE A 11 7.95 8.79 -14.33
C ILE A 11 9.33 8.99 -13.67
N GLY A 12 10.07 10.02 -14.08
CA GLY A 12 11.38 10.34 -13.49
C GLY A 12 11.27 10.85 -12.06
N VAL A 13 10.26 11.67 -11.77
CA VAL A 13 10.00 12.16 -10.40
C VAL A 13 9.49 11.03 -9.52
N ALA A 14 8.51 10.26 -9.99
CA ALA A 14 7.97 9.09 -9.28
C ALA A 14 9.07 8.06 -8.94
N SER A 15 9.95 7.77 -9.90
CA SER A 15 11.12 6.90 -9.72
C SER A 15 12.03 7.36 -8.59
N LYS A 16 12.32 8.66 -8.50
CA LYS A 16 13.14 9.25 -7.43
C LYS A 16 12.45 9.16 -6.07
N MET A 17 11.16 9.49 -6.00
CA MET A 17 10.37 9.42 -4.76
C MET A 17 10.34 8.00 -4.19
N LEU A 18 10.09 7.02 -5.05
CA LEU A 18 9.96 5.62 -4.68
C LEU A 18 11.32 4.91 -4.55
N LYS A 19 12.42 5.57 -4.92
CA LYS A 19 13.77 4.98 -5.00
C LYS A 19 13.79 3.68 -5.82
N VAL A 20 13.10 3.68 -6.95
CA VAL A 20 13.06 2.54 -7.90
C VAL A 20 13.51 2.95 -9.28
N HIS A 21 14.03 2.02 -10.06
CA HIS A 21 14.38 2.28 -11.45
C HIS A 21 13.10 2.52 -12.29
N PRO A 22 13.07 3.44 -13.28
CA PRO A 22 11.89 3.67 -14.13
C PRO A 22 11.40 2.42 -14.87
N ARG A 23 12.29 1.45 -15.13
CA ARG A 23 11.94 0.15 -15.70
C ARG A 23 10.96 -0.62 -14.80
N THR A 24 11.14 -0.55 -13.48
CA THR A 24 10.26 -1.22 -12.51
C THR A 24 8.83 -0.68 -12.60
N LEU A 25 8.68 0.65 -12.69
CA LEU A 25 7.36 1.28 -12.88
C LEU A 25 6.70 0.85 -14.20
N ARG A 26 7.48 0.70 -15.27
CA ARG A 26 6.97 0.18 -16.55
C ARG A 26 6.55 -1.28 -16.44
N ILE A 27 7.28 -2.10 -15.68
CA ILE A 27 6.89 -3.50 -15.44
C ILE A 27 5.54 -3.54 -14.71
N TYR A 28 5.38 -2.77 -13.64
CA TYR A 28 4.10 -2.72 -12.91
C TYR A 28 2.95 -2.23 -13.80
N GLU A 29 3.20 -1.27 -14.69
CA GLU A 29 2.20 -0.81 -15.68
C GLU A 29 1.84 -1.94 -16.67
N THR A 30 2.84 -2.61 -17.25
CA THR A 30 2.63 -3.73 -18.19
C THR A 30 1.87 -4.88 -17.55
N GLU A 31 2.17 -5.18 -16.28
CA GLU A 31 1.47 -6.23 -15.52
C GLU A 31 0.05 -5.82 -15.11
N GLY A 32 -0.34 -4.56 -15.34
CA GLY A 32 -1.67 -4.03 -15.01
C GLY A 32 -1.85 -3.73 -13.53
N LEU A 33 -0.76 -3.64 -12.75
CA LEU A 33 -0.80 -3.31 -11.33
C LEU A 33 -0.92 -1.81 -11.08
N ILE A 34 -0.51 -0.98 -12.03
CA ILE A 34 -0.67 0.47 -11.98
C ILE A 34 -1.22 1.00 -13.29
N LYS A 35 -1.94 2.13 -13.23
CA LYS A 35 -2.55 2.76 -14.41
C LYS A 35 -2.29 4.27 -14.42
N PRO A 36 -1.05 4.70 -14.74
CA PRO A 36 -0.73 6.11 -14.80
C PRO A 36 -1.56 6.82 -15.88
N ILE A 37 -1.79 8.12 -15.68
CA ILE A 37 -2.47 8.96 -16.67
C ILE A 37 -1.51 9.22 -17.83
N ARG A 38 -1.98 8.97 -19.05
CA ARG A 38 -1.18 9.13 -20.26
C ARG A 38 -1.55 10.43 -20.97
N GLN A 39 -0.54 11.21 -21.32
CA GLN A 39 -0.66 12.32 -22.27
C GLN A 39 0.37 12.09 -23.37
N GLY A 40 -0.07 11.45 -24.46
CA GLY A 40 0.80 10.96 -25.53
C GLY A 40 1.83 9.94 -25.03
N LYS A 41 3.12 10.29 -25.16
CA LYS A 41 4.25 9.45 -24.70
C LYS A 41 4.52 9.54 -23.20
N TRP A 42 3.98 10.56 -22.54
CA TRP A 42 4.29 10.88 -21.16
C TRP A 42 3.33 10.17 -20.20
N ARG A 43 3.88 9.75 -19.06
CA ARG A 43 3.15 9.11 -17.95
C ARG A 43 3.16 10.04 -16.76
N TYR A 44 1.98 10.29 -16.23
CA TYR A 44 1.75 11.10 -15.05
C TYR A 44 1.19 10.23 -13.95
N PHE A 45 1.75 10.40 -12.76
CA PHE A 45 1.38 9.71 -11.54
C PHE A 45 0.79 10.75 -10.58
N THR A 46 -0.26 10.33 -9.90
CA THR A 46 -0.88 11.02 -8.76
C THR A 46 -0.11 10.70 -7.48
N MET A 47 -0.44 11.35 -6.36
CA MET A 47 0.14 10.94 -5.08
C MET A 47 -0.41 9.58 -4.64
N ASP A 48 -1.67 9.29 -4.97
CA ASP A 48 -2.28 7.98 -4.71
C ASP A 48 -1.56 6.85 -5.46
N ASP A 49 -1.11 7.07 -6.70
CA ASP A 49 -0.28 6.12 -7.42
C ASP A 49 1.03 5.83 -6.67
N ILE A 50 1.67 6.87 -6.12
CA ILE A 50 2.92 6.71 -5.34
C ILE A 50 2.67 5.86 -4.10
N LYS A 51 1.65 6.20 -3.30
CA LYS A 51 1.28 5.43 -2.10
C LYS A 51 0.93 3.98 -2.44
N TRP A 52 0.22 3.77 -3.55
CA TRP A 52 -0.13 2.45 -4.04
C TRP A 52 1.12 1.64 -4.42
N ILE A 53 2.08 2.24 -5.13
CA ILE A 53 3.33 1.57 -5.49
C ILE A 53 4.16 1.23 -4.25
N GLU A 54 4.17 2.07 -3.22
CA GLU A 54 4.82 1.75 -1.93
C GLU A 54 4.17 0.51 -1.29
N CYS A 55 2.84 0.45 -1.24
CA CYS A 55 2.13 -0.72 -0.73
C CYS A 55 2.42 -1.98 -1.55
N LEU A 56 2.43 -1.85 -2.88
CA LEU A 56 2.75 -2.94 -3.80
C LEU A 56 4.15 -3.48 -3.54
N ARG A 57 5.13 -2.59 -3.32
CA ARG A 57 6.50 -2.97 -3.02
C ARG A 57 6.66 -3.66 -1.68
N GLY A 58 5.89 -3.26 -0.66
CA GLY A 58 5.83 -3.99 0.61
C GLY A 58 5.38 -5.44 0.40
N MET A 59 4.28 -5.63 -0.35
CA MET A 59 3.80 -6.99 -0.67
C MET A 59 4.84 -7.83 -1.44
N ILE A 60 5.59 -7.21 -2.37
CA ILE A 60 6.59 -7.93 -3.18
C ILE A 60 7.86 -8.24 -2.39
N HIS A 61 8.41 -7.26 -1.69
CA HIS A 61 9.76 -7.34 -1.12
C HIS A 61 9.77 -7.75 0.36
N GLU A 62 8.76 -7.34 1.13
CA GLU A 62 8.67 -7.64 2.56
C GLU A 62 7.89 -8.95 2.77
N SER A 63 6.76 -9.12 2.09
CA SER A 63 5.91 -10.32 2.20
C SER A 63 6.28 -11.43 1.19
N GLY A 64 7.17 -11.15 0.24
CA GLY A 64 7.63 -12.14 -0.76
C GLY A 64 6.58 -12.59 -1.78
N ILE A 65 5.50 -11.82 -1.95
CA ILE A 65 4.39 -12.19 -2.85
C ILE A 65 4.77 -11.85 -4.29
N SER A 66 4.63 -12.81 -5.19
CA SER A 66 4.91 -12.58 -6.61
C SER A 66 3.91 -11.61 -7.25
N ILE A 67 4.33 -10.90 -8.30
CA ILE A 67 3.47 -9.99 -9.07
C ILE A 67 2.21 -10.72 -9.59
N ALA A 68 2.37 -11.94 -10.10
CA ALA A 68 1.25 -12.75 -10.58
C ALA A 68 0.26 -13.09 -9.44
N ALA A 69 0.76 -13.45 -8.26
CA ALA A 69 -0.08 -13.71 -7.10
C ALA A 69 -0.81 -12.46 -6.62
N ILE A 70 -0.12 -11.30 -6.52
CA ILE A 70 -0.75 -10.02 -6.14
C ILE A 70 -1.88 -9.68 -7.11
N LYS A 71 -1.64 -9.78 -8.42
CA LYS A 71 -2.64 -9.51 -9.46
C LYS A 71 -3.86 -10.41 -9.31
N LYS A 72 -3.68 -11.68 -8.95
CA LYS A 72 -4.78 -12.63 -8.73
C LYS A 72 -5.53 -12.34 -7.42
N LEU A 73 -4.81 -12.07 -6.33
CA LEU A 73 -5.39 -11.80 -5.01
C LEU A 73 -6.24 -10.52 -5.00
N LEU A 74 -5.78 -9.46 -5.68
CA LEU A 74 -6.51 -8.20 -5.77
C LEU A 74 -7.88 -8.31 -6.48
N GLN A 75 -8.17 -9.44 -7.14
CA GLN A 75 -9.51 -9.72 -7.70
C GLN A 75 -10.52 -10.14 -6.63
N TYR A 76 -10.06 -10.64 -5.49
CA TYR A 76 -10.90 -11.27 -4.47
C TYR A 76 -10.83 -10.55 -3.12
N THR A 77 -9.72 -9.88 -2.83
CA THR A 77 -9.51 -9.24 -1.53
C THR A 77 -8.81 -7.89 -1.69
N PRO A 78 -9.20 -6.88 -0.90
CA PRO A 78 -8.54 -5.59 -0.92
C PRO A 78 -7.09 -5.69 -0.42
N CYS A 79 -6.26 -4.72 -0.81
CA CYS A 79 -4.84 -4.72 -0.50
C CYS A 79 -4.52 -4.75 0.99
N TRP A 80 -5.38 -4.18 1.84
CA TRP A 80 -5.12 -4.12 3.28
C TRP A 80 -5.25 -5.47 3.98
N ASN A 81 -5.93 -6.45 3.39
CA ASN A 81 -5.94 -7.84 3.85
C ASN A 81 -4.72 -8.61 3.32
N ILE A 82 -4.19 -8.25 2.15
CA ILE A 82 -3.01 -8.90 1.56
C ILE A 82 -1.74 -8.43 2.26
N ALA A 83 -1.65 -7.12 2.53
CA ALA A 83 -0.49 -6.46 3.10
C ALA A 83 -0.54 -6.37 4.63
N ASP A 84 -1.49 -7.04 5.30
CA ASP A 84 -1.71 -6.98 6.75
C ASP A 84 -1.63 -5.55 7.31
N CYS A 85 -2.23 -4.60 6.59
CA CYS A 85 -2.05 -3.17 6.88
C CYS A 85 -2.70 -2.85 8.23
N PRO A 86 -2.09 -2.12 9.19
CA PRO A 86 -2.78 -1.78 10.44
C PRO A 86 -3.88 -0.71 10.22
N PHE A 87 -4.90 -0.68 11.08
CA PHE A 87 -6.04 0.24 10.94
C PHE A 87 -5.60 1.72 10.91
N GLU A 88 -4.58 2.06 11.70
CA GLU A 88 -3.97 3.38 11.80
C GLU A 88 -3.42 3.88 10.46
N LYS A 89 -2.92 2.96 9.63
CA LYS A 89 -2.46 3.25 8.27
C LYS A 89 -3.63 3.24 7.28
N ARG A 90 -4.57 2.29 7.42
CA ARG A 90 -5.77 2.17 6.56
C ARG A 90 -6.65 3.42 6.61
N LYS A 91 -6.86 4.03 7.78
CA LYS A 91 -7.73 5.22 7.93
C LYS A 91 -7.27 6.46 7.15
N GLN A 92 -6.02 6.46 6.70
CA GLN A 92 -5.43 7.53 5.87
C GLN A 92 -5.29 7.10 4.39
N CYS A 93 -5.74 5.89 4.04
CA CYS A 93 -5.63 5.35 2.70
C CYS A 93 -6.86 5.70 1.87
N THR A 94 -6.64 6.40 0.76
CA THR A 94 -7.69 6.79 -0.19
C THR A 94 -8.43 5.58 -0.75
N ALA A 95 -7.74 4.48 -1.04
CA ALA A 95 -8.37 3.22 -1.50
C ALA A 95 -9.33 2.62 -0.46
N PHE A 96 -8.95 2.66 0.83
CA PHE A 96 -9.82 2.20 1.93
C PHE A 96 -11.06 3.10 2.08
N MET A 97 -10.87 4.42 2.04
CA MET A 97 -11.97 5.38 2.13
C MET A 97 -12.93 5.29 0.95
N ALA A 98 -12.42 5.08 -0.26
CA ALA A 98 -13.22 4.96 -1.48
C ALA A 98 -14.05 3.66 -1.54
N SER A 99 -13.61 2.61 -0.84
CA SER A 99 -14.27 1.30 -0.85
C SER A 99 -15.54 1.25 0.03
N GLY A 100 -16.00 2.37 0.59
CA GLY A 100 -17.29 2.49 1.29
C GLY A 100 -17.41 1.71 2.60
N LEU A 101 -16.36 1.03 3.04
CA LEU A 101 -16.32 0.19 4.24
C LEU A 101 -15.43 0.79 5.31
N VAL A 102 -15.64 2.06 5.68
CA VAL A 102 -15.10 2.58 6.94
C VAL A 102 -16.07 2.14 8.05
N PRO A 103 -15.72 1.16 8.91
CA PRO A 103 -16.54 0.90 10.08
C PRO A 103 -16.43 2.14 10.97
N ARG A 104 -17.54 2.87 11.15
CA ARG A 104 -17.61 3.90 12.19
C ARG A 104 -17.46 3.15 13.51
N LYS A 105 -16.29 3.30 14.15
CA LYS A 105 -15.88 2.71 15.43
C LYS A 105 -15.63 1.19 15.39
N ILE A 106 -14.35 0.83 15.33
CA ILE A 106 -13.86 -0.25 16.18
C ILE A 106 -13.21 0.47 17.35
N GLU A 107 -13.90 0.49 18.48
CA GLU A 107 -13.33 0.99 19.73
C GLU A 107 -12.08 0.17 20.03
N LEU A 108 -10.94 0.87 20.16
CA LEU A 108 -9.67 0.31 20.58
C LEU A 108 -9.85 -0.26 21.99
N HIS A 109 -10.22 -1.53 22.11
CA HIS A 109 -9.89 -2.27 23.32
C HIS A 109 -8.37 -2.44 23.32
N ARG A 110 -7.70 -1.52 24.02
CA ARG A 110 -6.30 -1.65 24.43
C ARG A 110 -6.15 -3.04 25.05
N PRO A 111 -5.40 -3.99 24.47
CA PRO A 111 -5.12 -5.23 25.15
C PRO A 111 -4.35 -4.88 26.43
N GLU A 112 -4.84 -5.36 27.57
CA GLU A 112 -4.20 -5.20 28.87
C GLU A 112 -2.75 -5.70 28.79
N GLN A 113 -1.87 -4.95 29.45
CA GLN A 113 -0.44 -5.22 29.50
C GLN A 113 -0.20 -6.68 29.88
N VAL A 114 0.45 -7.45 28.99
CA VAL A 114 1.00 -8.76 29.34
C VAL A 114 2.04 -8.52 30.44
N LYS A 115 1.69 -8.85 31.68
CA LYS A 115 2.62 -8.85 32.81
C LYS A 115 3.75 -9.80 32.47
N LYS A 116 4.99 -9.29 32.50
CA LYS A 116 6.21 -10.10 32.38
C LYS A 116 6.17 -11.20 33.45
N ALA A 117 6.58 -12.40 33.04
CA ALA A 117 6.87 -13.51 33.92
C ALA A 117 8.04 -13.12 34.82
N ASP A 118 7.86 -13.23 36.14
CA ASP A 118 8.97 -13.33 37.07
C ASP A 118 9.06 -14.78 37.54
N SER A 119 10.24 -15.32 37.29
CA SER A 119 10.79 -16.58 37.75
C SER A 119 10.77 -16.67 39.27
N ASP A 120 10.30 -17.79 39.82
CA ASP A 120 10.78 -18.36 41.09
C ASP A 120 10.41 -19.85 41.15
N PHE A 121 11.36 -20.71 40.76
CA PHE A 121 11.38 -22.11 41.17
C PHE A 121 12.27 -22.20 42.41
N ALA A 122 11.65 -22.21 43.59
CA ALA A 122 12.28 -22.60 44.84
C ALA A 122 11.29 -23.42 45.66
N ALA A 123 11.47 -24.74 45.64
CA ALA A 123 11.01 -25.70 46.65
C ALA A 123 11.91 -26.93 46.57
#